data_AF-A0A1I0KMN0-F1
#
_entry.id   AF-A0A1I0KMN0-F1
#
_cell.length_a   1.000
_cell.length_b   1.000
_cell.length_c   1.000
_cell.angle_alpha   90.00
_cell.angle_beta   90.00
_cell.angle_gamma   90.00
#
_symmetry.space_group_name_H-M   'P 1'
#
loop_
_entity.id
_entity.type
_entity.pdbx_description
1 polymer ?
#
loop_
_entity_poly.entity_id
_entity_poly.type
_entity_poly.pdbx_seq_one_letter_code
_entity_poly.pdbx_strand_id
1 'polypeptide(L)'
;MARNVLIQIRRGLESALGVLSAGEMGFCTDTGKLYIGSSAGNILLAASQTAGDMLKSIYDTNNNGKVDYAQSADSVPWSGVDGKPAVFPPETHSHNYMPLGPLTWNQLKGV
;
A
#
# COMPACT_ATOMS: atom_id res chain seq x y z
N MET A 1 41.70 35.05 0.28
CA MET A 1 40.87 34.20 -0.59
C MET A 1 40.11 33.22 0.29
N ALA A 2 38.77 33.26 0.30
CA ALA A 2 37.98 32.28 1.02
C ALA A 2 38.16 30.92 0.35
N ARG A 3 38.61 29.93 1.11
CA ARG A 3 38.61 28.54 0.65
C ARG A 3 37.15 28.12 0.47
N ASN A 4 36.72 27.84 -0.75
CA ASN A 4 35.48 27.11 -0.98
C ASN A 4 35.69 25.68 -0.47
N VAL A 5 35.65 25.48 0.85
CA VAL A 5 35.65 24.15 1.44
C VAL A 5 34.24 23.63 1.31
N LEU A 6 34.04 22.79 0.29
CA LEU A 6 32.89 21.91 0.28
C LEU A 6 32.97 21.05 1.54
N ILE A 7 31.97 21.14 2.41
CA ILE A 7 31.86 20.23 3.54
C ILE A 7 31.71 18.83 2.94
N GLN A 8 32.74 17.99 3.11
CA GLN A 8 32.69 16.60 2.68
C GLN A 8 32.12 15.75 3.83
N ILE A 9 31.11 14.95 3.54
CA ILE A 9 30.58 13.93 4.45
C ILE A 9 31.18 12.57 4.10
N ARG A 10 31.23 11.65 5.07
CA ARG A 10 31.70 10.29 4.82
C ARG A 10 30.78 9.63 3.79
N ARG A 11 31.33 8.93 2.79
CA ARG A 11 30.52 8.32 1.72
C ARG A 11 31.14 7.05 1.14
N GLY A 12 30.31 6.14 0.64
CA GLY A 12 30.75 4.88 0.03
C GLY A 12 29.65 3.83 0.00
N LEU A 13 30.02 2.54 -0.14
CA LEU A 13 29.08 1.43 0.02
C LEU A 13 28.57 1.36 1.46
N GLU A 14 27.31 0.97 1.67
CA GLU A 14 26.73 0.88 3.01
C GLU A 14 27.49 -0.10 3.91
N SER A 15 27.93 -1.23 3.36
CA SER A 15 28.76 -2.22 4.06
C SER A 15 30.14 -1.71 4.47
N ALA A 16 30.65 -0.68 3.78
CA ALA A 16 31.96 -0.10 4.00
C ALA A 16 31.92 1.24 4.77
N LEU A 17 30.72 1.74 5.13
CA LEU A 17 30.58 3.04 5.80
C LEU A 17 31.20 3.02 7.21
N GLY A 18 31.23 1.87 7.90
CA GLY A 18 31.72 1.74 9.27
C GLY A 18 30.84 2.49 10.28
N VAL A 19 31.28 2.56 11.55
CA VAL A 19 30.55 3.32 12.60
C VAL A 19 30.95 4.79 12.52
N LEU A 20 29.94 5.65 12.49
CA LEU A 20 30.05 7.11 12.50
C LEU A 20 30.15 7.61 13.94
N SER A 21 30.97 8.63 14.16
CA SER A 21 31.04 9.31 15.47
C SER A 21 29.72 10.04 15.75
N ALA A 22 29.41 10.30 17.02
CA ALA A 22 28.20 11.06 17.38
C ALA A 22 28.17 12.41 16.65
N GLY A 23 27.11 12.64 15.84
CA GLY A 23 26.94 13.85 15.02
C GLY A 23 27.62 13.83 13.64
N GLU A 24 28.40 12.80 13.30
CA GLU A 24 29.01 12.66 11.98
C GLU A 24 27.98 12.19 10.94
N MET A 25 27.93 12.83 9.77
CA MET A 25 27.03 12.46 8.66
C MET A 25 27.72 11.48 7.69
N GLY A 26 26.96 10.48 7.22
CA GLY A 26 27.42 9.50 6.24
C GLY A 26 26.40 9.23 5.13
N PHE A 27 26.83 9.15 3.88
CA PHE A 27 25.98 8.87 2.72
C PHE A 27 26.38 7.58 1.99
N CYS A 28 25.43 6.65 1.85
CA CYS A 28 25.64 5.39 1.13
C CYS A 28 25.33 5.58 -0.36
N THR A 29 26.33 5.42 -1.23
CA THR A 29 26.18 5.66 -2.68
C THR A 29 25.42 4.56 -3.42
N ASP A 30 25.38 3.36 -2.84
CA ASP A 30 24.69 2.18 -3.35
C ASP A 30 23.21 2.15 -2.96
N THR A 31 22.88 2.46 -1.69
CA THR A 31 21.50 2.39 -1.19
C THR A 31 20.81 3.75 -1.09
N GLY A 32 21.55 4.84 -1.32
CA GLY A 32 21.04 6.21 -1.23
C GLY A 32 20.69 6.65 0.20
N LYS A 33 21.02 5.86 1.21
CA LYS A 33 20.72 6.14 2.62
C LYS A 33 21.62 7.22 3.19
N LEU A 34 21.04 8.09 4.02
CA LEU A 34 21.76 9.08 4.82
C LEU A 34 21.75 8.66 6.29
N TYR A 35 22.91 8.60 6.92
CA TYR A 35 23.11 8.24 8.32
C TYR A 35 23.64 9.41 9.15
N ILE A 36 23.31 9.43 10.44
CA ILE A 36 23.99 10.22 11.46
C ILE A 36 24.52 9.31 12.56
N GLY A 37 25.77 9.50 12.98
CA GLY A 37 26.32 8.75 14.10
C GLY A 37 25.69 9.19 15.42
N SER A 38 25.50 8.22 16.32
CA SER A 38 24.99 8.42 17.67
C SER A 38 25.74 7.50 18.64
N SER A 39 25.48 7.65 19.94
CA SER A 39 25.98 6.71 20.96
C SER A 39 25.44 5.28 20.78
N ALA A 40 24.34 5.11 20.04
CA ALA A 40 23.77 3.81 19.68
C ALA A 40 24.27 3.28 18.32
N GLY A 41 25.22 3.96 17.68
CA GLY A 41 25.72 3.65 16.33
C GLY A 41 25.07 4.53 15.25
N ASN A 42 25.07 4.04 14.01
CA ASN A 42 24.57 4.79 12.86
C ASN A 42 23.04 4.77 12.85
N ILE A 43 22.42 5.95 12.98
CA ILE A 43 20.98 6.14 12.87
C ILE A 43 20.65 6.57 11.45
N LEU A 44 19.71 5.87 10.81
CA LEU A 44 19.22 6.20 9.48
C LEU A 44 18.34 7.46 9.56
N LEU A 45 18.71 8.52 8.83
CA LEU A 45 18.01 9.81 8.82
C LEU A 45 17.04 9.94 7.64
N ALA A 46 17.35 9.27 6.53
CA ALA A 46 16.46 9.11 5.39
C ALA A 46 16.59 7.68 4.87
N ALA A 47 15.59 6.84 5.15
CA ALA A 47 15.38 5.64 4.35
C ALA A 47 14.89 6.11 2.98
N SER A 48 15.51 5.66 1.90
CA SER A 48 14.89 5.74 0.57
C SER A 48 13.44 5.29 0.73
N GLN A 49 12.50 6.15 0.31
CA GLN A 49 11.06 6.08 0.60
C GLN A 49 10.39 4.89 -0.11
N THR A 50 10.82 3.66 0.20
CA THR A 50 10.13 2.44 -0.22
C THR A 50 8.90 2.16 0.65
N ALA A 51 8.71 2.91 1.72
CA ALA A 51 7.41 2.99 2.38
C ALA A 51 6.49 3.79 1.45
N GLY A 52 5.47 3.15 0.89
CA GLY A 52 4.47 3.83 0.07
C GLY A 52 3.80 4.97 0.83
N ASP A 53 3.13 5.88 0.11
CA ASP A 53 2.58 7.14 0.63
C ASP A 53 1.56 6.98 1.77
N MET A 54 1.10 5.76 2.04
CA MET A 54 0.13 5.41 3.08
C MET A 54 0.81 5.08 4.42
N LEU A 55 1.39 6.10 5.07
CA LEU A 55 2.00 5.94 6.39
C LEU A 55 0.96 5.60 7.47
N LYS A 56 1.27 4.61 8.31
CA LYS A 56 0.40 4.16 9.41
C LYS A 56 0.00 5.30 10.34
N SER A 57 0.95 6.16 10.71
CA SER A 57 0.73 7.30 11.60
C SER A 57 -0.26 8.35 11.08
N ILE A 58 -0.57 8.34 9.77
CA ILE A 58 -1.48 9.28 9.11
C ILE A 58 -2.81 8.60 8.78
N TYR A 59 -2.78 7.32 8.40
CA TYR A 59 -3.95 6.62 7.84
C TYR A 59 -4.52 5.53 8.74
N ASP A 60 -3.81 5.09 9.78
CA ASP A 60 -4.26 4.11 10.79
C ASP A 60 -3.85 4.64 12.17
N THR A 61 -4.55 5.69 12.60
CA THR A 61 -4.23 6.48 13.80
C THR A 61 -4.40 5.68 15.08
N ASN A 62 -5.27 4.67 15.05
CA ASN A 62 -5.56 3.80 16.19
C ASN A 62 -4.74 2.50 16.20
N ASN A 63 -3.87 2.30 15.20
CA ASN A 63 -2.94 1.19 15.06
C ASN A 63 -3.63 -0.20 14.96
N ASN A 64 -4.85 -0.26 14.44
CA ASN A 64 -5.63 -1.51 14.35
C ASN A 64 -5.36 -2.33 13.07
N GLY A 65 -4.48 -1.85 12.19
CA GLY A 65 -4.10 -2.53 10.95
C GLY A 65 -5.04 -2.24 9.78
N LYS A 66 -5.95 -1.27 9.90
CA LYS A 66 -6.87 -0.84 8.84
C LYS A 66 -6.78 0.67 8.66
N VAL A 67 -6.92 1.12 7.41
CA VAL A 67 -7.04 2.55 7.13
C VAL A 67 -8.33 3.09 7.75
N ASP A 68 -8.26 4.14 8.56
CA ASP A 68 -9.38 4.72 9.31
C ASP A 68 -10.57 5.08 8.40
N TYR A 69 -10.29 5.66 7.22
CA TYR A 69 -11.31 5.95 6.21
C TYR A 69 -11.98 4.69 5.64
N ALA A 70 -11.23 3.61 5.46
CA ALA A 70 -11.79 2.35 4.98
C ALA A 70 -12.67 1.69 6.07
N GLN A 71 -12.33 1.86 7.35
CA GLN A 71 -13.16 1.35 8.45
C GLN A 71 -14.52 2.05 8.51
N SER A 72 -14.58 3.34 8.17
CA SER A 72 -15.85 4.07 8.08
C SER A 72 -16.82 3.43 7.08
N ALA A 73 -16.32 2.78 6.02
CA ALA A 73 -17.13 2.14 4.99
C ALA A 73 -17.83 0.85 5.47
N ASP A 74 -17.31 0.17 6.49
CA ASP A 74 -17.86 -1.11 6.98
C ASP A 74 -19.26 -0.97 7.58
N SER A 75 -19.62 0.23 8.03
CA SER A 75 -20.86 0.51 8.76
C SER A 75 -21.75 1.53 8.06
N VAL A 76 -21.53 1.80 6.77
CA VAL A 76 -22.35 2.74 6.01
C VAL A 76 -23.75 2.16 5.81
N PRO A 77 -24.83 2.83 6.29
CA PRO A 77 -26.18 2.40 5.99
C PRO A 77 -26.47 2.57 4.50
N TRP A 78 -27.33 1.71 3.93
CA TRP A 78 -27.73 1.83 2.52
C TRP A 78 -28.21 3.25 2.17
N SER A 79 -28.97 3.90 3.06
CA SER A 79 -29.44 5.29 2.90
C SER A 79 -28.31 6.32 2.69
N GLY A 80 -27.08 6.04 3.11
CA GLY A 80 -25.90 6.90 2.90
C GLY A 80 -25.07 6.60 1.65
N VAL A 81 -25.34 5.51 0.92
CA VAL A 81 -24.60 5.17 -0.31
C VAL A 81 -25.10 6.03 -1.47
N ASP A 82 -24.21 6.80 -2.10
CA ASP A 82 -24.53 7.61 -3.29
C ASP A 82 -24.61 6.73 -4.57
N GLY A 83 -25.41 7.15 -5.55
CA GLY A 83 -25.61 6.40 -6.81
C GLY A 83 -26.30 5.04 -6.66
N LYS A 84 -26.80 4.72 -5.47
CA LYS A 84 -27.48 3.45 -5.19
C LYS A 84 -28.80 3.31 -5.97
N PRO A 85 -29.19 2.10 -6.41
CA PRO A 85 -30.53 1.87 -6.91
C PRO A 85 -31.59 2.19 -5.85
N ALA A 86 -32.59 3.00 -6.20
CA ALA A 86 -33.71 3.33 -5.32
C ALA A 86 -34.62 2.10 -5.06
N VAL A 87 -34.62 1.15 -6.00
CA VAL A 87 -35.29 -0.13 -5.92
C VAL A 87 -34.35 -1.17 -6.54
N PHE A 88 -34.30 -2.36 -5.97
CA PHE A 88 -33.67 -3.54 -6.57
C PHE A 88 -34.79 -4.49 -7.02
N PRO A 89 -35.55 -4.16 -8.09
CA PRO A 89 -36.61 -5.04 -8.54
C PRO A 89 -36.00 -6.34 -9.07
N PRO A 90 -36.52 -7.52 -8.70
CA PRO A 90 -36.07 -8.76 -9.32
C PRO A 90 -36.38 -8.69 -10.82
N GLU A 91 -35.40 -8.99 -11.67
CA GLU A 91 -35.66 -9.17 -13.10
C GLU A 91 -36.13 -10.59 -13.36
N THR A 92 -37.25 -10.72 -14.06
CA THR A 92 -37.72 -12.01 -14.56
C THR A 92 -36.72 -12.53 -15.58
N HIS A 93 -36.16 -13.71 -15.31
CA HIS A 93 -35.38 -14.46 -16.28
C HIS A 93 -36.08 -15.78 -16.57
N SER A 94 -35.98 -16.23 -17.82
CA SER A 94 -36.56 -17.49 -18.26
C SER A 94 -35.49 -18.57 -18.27
N HIS A 95 -35.75 -19.67 -17.59
CA HIS A 95 -35.01 -20.90 -17.80
C HIS A 95 -35.66 -21.68 -18.93
N ASN A 96 -34.85 -22.12 -19.89
CA ASN A 96 -35.32 -23.05 -20.91
C ASN A 96 -35.37 -24.45 -20.29
N TYR A 97 -36.51 -24.81 -19.71
CA TYR A 97 -36.70 -26.13 -19.11
C TYR A 97 -37.00 -27.16 -20.20
N MET A 98 -36.41 -28.34 -20.05
CA MET A 98 -36.82 -29.49 -20.85
C MET A 98 -38.20 -29.97 -20.38
N PRO A 99 -39.05 -30.46 -21.31
CA PRO A 99 -40.38 -30.94 -20.97
C PRO A 99 -40.32 -32.12 -19.99
N LEU A 100 -41.31 -32.18 -19.08
CA LEU A 100 -41.47 -33.31 -18.17
C LEU A 100 -41.83 -34.57 -18.98
N GLY A 101 -40.98 -35.60 -18.96
CA GLY A 101 -41.23 -36.88 -19.63
C GLY A 101 -40.01 -37.42 -20.37
N PRO A 102 -40.18 -38.50 -21.16
CA PRO A 102 -39.11 -39.07 -21.95
C PRO A 102 -38.57 -38.05 -22.96
N LEU A 103 -37.27 -37.82 -22.90
CA LEU A 103 -36.58 -36.88 -23.76
C LEU A 103 -36.22 -37.57 -25.07
N THR A 104 -36.56 -36.92 -26.18
CA THR A 104 -36.11 -37.38 -27.50
C THR A 104 -34.68 -36.92 -27.76
N TRP A 105 -33.97 -37.65 -28.62
CA TRP A 105 -32.62 -37.29 -29.03
C TRP A 105 -32.53 -35.88 -29.64
N ASN A 106 -33.58 -35.42 -30.34
CA ASN A 106 -33.63 -34.06 -30.89
C ASN A 106 -33.69 -32.98 -29.80
N GLN A 107 -34.37 -33.24 -28.68
CA GLN A 107 -34.44 -32.31 -27.55
C GLN A 107 -33.13 -32.18 -26.77
N LEU A 108 -32.20 -33.14 -26.89
CA LEU A 108 -30.92 -33.13 -26.17
C LEU A 108 -29.77 -32.49 -26.97
N LYS A 109 -29.82 -32.53 -28.30
CA LYS A 109 -28.69 -32.14 -29.16
C LYS A 109 -28.76 -30.71 -29.71
N GLY A 110 -29.79 -29.95 -29.34
CA GLY A 110 -29.90 -28.52 -29.68
C GLY A 110 -30.11 -28.21 -31.16
N VAL A 111 -30.75 -29.12 -31.92
CA VAL A 111 -31.13 -28.95 -33.33
C VAL A 111 -32.63 -29.13 -33.51
#